data_AF-A0A914F703-F1
#
_entry.id   AF-A0A914F703-F1
#
_cell.length_a   1.000
_cell.length_b   1.000
_cell.length_c   1.000
_cell.angle_alpha   90.00
_cell.angle_beta   90.00
_cell.angle_gamma   90.00
#
_symmetry.space_group_name_H-M   'P 1'
#
loop_
_entity.id
_entity.type
_entity.pdbx_description
1 polymer ?
#
loop_
_entity_poly.entity_id
_entity_poly.type
_entity_poly.pdbx_seq_one_letter_code
_entity_poly.pdbx_strand_id
1 'polypeptide(L)'
;MPPKKQTDIVDSLYSKIDKLLGNEGEYLMRSASVICAAYAYHRGVLPSTAFTYVRIYETQENPMFDKAHPKALEHLKTLHDMSKDIQEKKIKQFCFALCEHGDANNTVEALRFNFDYDDAAMDILLPNATNVRISTKWDFAEDLCEVLKRVRLICSYLAALPRGITSFILIQYRKKPEQLLKDFKYLNNYDLDKMQALPLARLPCESHNVQMTVEIRSKFFDVAPDDIRKDLERGLNETEEDGDDSNDSTPLS
;
A
#
# COMPACT_ATOMS: atom_id res chain seq x y z
N MET A 1 19.68 -29.83 -11.00
CA MET A 1 18.36 -29.38 -11.53
C MET A 1 17.46 -29.13 -10.33
N PRO A 2 16.92 -27.92 -10.13
CA PRO A 2 15.85 -27.75 -9.16
C PRO A 2 14.58 -28.43 -9.70
N PRO A 3 13.75 -29.04 -8.85
CA PRO A 3 12.58 -29.79 -9.27
C PRO A 3 11.50 -28.86 -9.84
N LYS A 4 10.96 -29.21 -11.01
CA LYS A 4 9.70 -28.66 -11.52
C LYS A 4 8.55 -29.19 -10.67
N LYS A 5 7.79 -28.31 -10.02
CA LYS A 5 6.44 -28.61 -9.52
C LYS A 5 5.49 -27.42 -9.74
N GLN A 6 4.53 -27.68 -10.62
CA GLN A 6 3.16 -27.14 -10.70
C GLN A 6 2.96 -25.62 -10.60
N THR A 7 2.97 -24.98 -11.77
CA THR A 7 2.27 -23.74 -12.09
C THR A 7 0.77 -24.02 -12.27
N ASP A 8 -0.02 -24.01 -11.19
CA ASP A 8 -1.50 -24.12 -11.27
C ASP A 8 -2.20 -23.28 -10.16
N ILE A 9 -1.62 -22.13 -9.78
CA ILE A 9 -2.23 -21.24 -8.74
C ILE A 9 -2.59 -19.84 -9.27
N VAL A 10 -2.17 -19.47 -10.48
CA VAL A 10 -2.30 -18.07 -10.96
C VAL A 10 -3.71 -17.74 -11.46
N ASP A 11 -4.40 -18.65 -12.13
CA ASP A 11 -5.78 -18.39 -12.60
C ASP A 11 -6.84 -18.44 -11.48
N SER A 12 -6.51 -19.02 -10.33
CA SER A 12 -7.44 -19.22 -9.20
C SER A 12 -7.59 -17.96 -8.34
N LEU A 13 -6.55 -17.14 -8.20
CA LEU A 13 -6.62 -15.93 -7.37
C LEU A 13 -7.29 -14.78 -8.12
N TYR A 14 -6.96 -14.57 -9.39
CA TYR A 14 -7.55 -13.50 -10.20
C TYR A 14 -8.97 -13.81 -10.67
N SER A 15 -9.28 -15.05 -11.08
CA SER A 15 -10.69 -15.41 -11.37
C SER A 15 -11.57 -15.43 -10.11
N LYS A 16 -10.97 -15.51 -8.91
CA LYS A 16 -11.69 -15.30 -7.65
C LYS A 16 -11.75 -13.82 -7.25
N ILE A 17 -10.76 -13.01 -7.57
CA ILE A 17 -10.81 -11.56 -7.36
C ILE A 17 -11.91 -10.94 -8.24
N ASP A 18 -11.98 -11.31 -9.51
CA ASP A 18 -13.01 -10.84 -10.46
C ASP A 18 -14.41 -11.39 -10.16
N LYS A 19 -14.52 -12.57 -9.54
CA LYS A 19 -15.81 -13.13 -9.09
C LYS A 19 -16.19 -12.77 -7.65
N LEU A 20 -15.32 -12.11 -6.89
CA LEU A 20 -15.56 -11.60 -5.53
C LEU A 20 -15.71 -10.08 -5.54
N LEU A 21 -16.49 -9.55 -6.48
CA LEU A 21 -17.10 -8.22 -6.40
C LEU A 21 -18.10 -8.16 -5.23
N GLY A 22 -17.60 -8.28 -4.01
CA GLY A 22 -18.40 -8.19 -2.79
C GLY A 22 -18.29 -6.83 -2.11
N ASN A 23 -17.10 -6.22 -2.11
CA ASN A 23 -16.83 -5.08 -1.24
C ASN A 23 -15.48 -4.39 -1.59
N GLU A 24 -15.51 -3.09 -1.89
CA GLU A 24 -14.33 -2.24 -2.16
C GLU A 24 -13.32 -2.27 -1.00
N GLY A 25 -13.80 -2.29 0.24
CA GLY A 25 -12.96 -2.38 1.44
C GLY A 25 -12.15 -3.68 1.54
N GLU A 26 -12.71 -4.83 1.13
CA GLU A 26 -11.97 -6.10 1.13
C GLU A 26 -10.83 -6.08 0.11
N TYR A 27 -11.13 -5.55 -1.07
CA TYR A 27 -10.17 -5.44 -2.15
C TYR A 27 -9.00 -4.54 -1.79
N LEU A 28 -9.29 -3.36 -1.23
CA LEU A 28 -8.29 -2.42 -0.79
C LEU A 28 -7.39 -2.98 0.31
N MET A 29 -7.96 -3.70 1.29
CA MET A 29 -7.19 -4.31 2.38
C MET A 29 -6.32 -5.49 1.93
N ARG A 30 -6.78 -6.29 0.94
CA ARG A 30 -5.93 -7.31 0.33
C ARG A 30 -4.70 -6.69 -0.33
N SER A 31 -4.88 -5.57 -1.00
CA SER A 31 -3.83 -4.88 -1.72
C SER A 31 -2.85 -4.19 -0.78
N ALA A 32 -3.38 -3.50 0.23
CA ALA A 32 -2.60 -3.01 1.36
C ALA A 32 -1.77 -4.13 1.99
N SER A 33 -2.27 -5.36 2.08
CA SER A 33 -1.51 -6.48 2.65
C SER A 33 -0.28 -6.86 1.81
N VAL A 34 -0.37 -6.79 0.49
CA VAL A 34 0.76 -7.03 -0.43
C VAL A 34 1.77 -5.88 -0.29
N ILE A 35 1.30 -4.64 -0.29
CA ILE A 35 2.17 -3.45 -0.17
C ILE A 35 2.91 -3.47 1.18
N CYS A 36 2.21 -3.74 2.29
CA CYS A 36 2.80 -3.88 3.62
C CYS A 36 3.80 -5.04 3.70
N ALA A 37 3.53 -6.17 3.04
CA ALA A 37 4.46 -7.29 2.98
C ALA A 37 5.73 -6.92 2.19
N ALA A 38 5.60 -6.25 1.05
CA ALA A 38 6.73 -5.72 0.27
C ALA A 38 7.56 -4.72 1.07
N TYR A 39 6.91 -3.79 1.75
CA TYR A 39 7.60 -2.84 2.63
C TYR A 39 8.34 -3.56 3.75
N ALA A 40 7.68 -4.48 4.47
CA ALA A 40 8.29 -5.25 5.57
C ALA A 40 9.47 -6.11 5.11
N TYR A 41 9.38 -6.70 3.90
CA TYR A 41 10.43 -7.50 3.29
C TYR A 41 11.65 -6.64 2.94
N HIS A 42 11.46 -5.56 2.18
CA HIS A 42 12.56 -4.70 1.73
C HIS A 42 13.23 -3.95 2.88
N ARG A 43 12.48 -3.61 3.93
CA ARG A 43 13.06 -3.03 5.16
C ARG A 43 13.67 -4.07 6.10
N GLY A 44 13.48 -5.38 5.84
CA GLY A 44 14.08 -6.46 6.63
C GLY A 44 13.53 -6.58 8.06
N VAL A 45 12.28 -6.19 8.29
CA VAL A 45 11.67 -6.15 9.64
C VAL A 45 11.17 -7.52 10.11
N LEU A 46 10.82 -8.40 9.16
CA LEU A 46 10.40 -9.77 9.44
C LEU A 46 11.39 -10.74 8.78
N PRO A 47 11.55 -11.96 9.32
CA PRO A 47 12.41 -12.97 8.71
C PRO A 47 11.86 -13.40 7.34
N SER A 48 12.71 -13.92 6.47
CA SER A 48 12.30 -14.42 5.13
C SER A 48 11.21 -15.49 5.18
N THR A 49 11.13 -16.25 6.28
CA THR A 49 10.06 -17.25 6.54
C THR A 49 8.69 -16.64 6.80
N ALA A 50 8.59 -15.32 7.00
CA ALA A 50 7.33 -14.60 7.10
C ALA A 50 6.69 -14.30 5.75
N PHE A 51 7.38 -14.64 4.65
CA PHE A 51 6.97 -14.27 3.31
C PHE A 51 6.86 -15.48 2.38
N THR A 52 5.84 -15.43 1.54
CA THR A 52 5.73 -16.21 0.30
C THR A 52 5.85 -15.26 -0.89
N TYR A 53 5.97 -15.78 -2.10
CA TYR A 53 6.15 -14.96 -3.30
C TYR A 53 4.99 -15.19 -4.27
N VAL A 54 4.49 -14.10 -4.83
CA VAL A 54 3.44 -14.12 -5.86
C VAL A 54 3.90 -13.30 -7.05
N ARG A 55 3.48 -13.70 -8.25
CA ARG A 55 3.61 -12.85 -9.43
C ARG A 55 2.32 -12.05 -9.62
N ILE A 56 2.43 -10.74 -9.75
CA ILE A 56 1.32 -9.83 -10.04
C ILE A 56 1.52 -9.33 -11.46
N TYR A 57 0.60 -9.68 -12.38
CA TYR A 57 0.74 -9.40 -13.81
C TYR A 57 2.07 -9.94 -14.39
N GLU A 58 2.68 -9.23 -15.35
CA GLU A 58 3.97 -9.55 -15.95
C GLU A 58 5.18 -9.14 -15.09
N THR A 59 4.97 -8.65 -13.86
CA THR A 59 6.07 -8.15 -13.02
C THR A 59 6.87 -9.26 -12.34
N GLN A 60 7.97 -8.88 -11.69
CA GLN A 60 8.81 -9.77 -10.89
C GLN A 60 8.04 -10.38 -9.70
N GLU A 61 8.61 -11.42 -9.07
CA GLU A 61 8.05 -11.99 -7.85
C GLU A 61 8.00 -10.93 -6.73
N ASN A 62 6.81 -10.74 -6.16
CA ASN A 62 6.56 -9.82 -5.06
C ASN A 62 6.30 -10.61 -3.77
N PRO A 63 6.87 -10.19 -2.63
CA PRO A 63 6.62 -10.84 -1.35
C PRO A 63 5.18 -10.58 -0.87
N MET A 64 4.59 -11.59 -0.25
CA MET A 64 3.34 -11.51 0.49
C MET A 64 3.50 -12.16 1.86
N PHE A 65 2.69 -11.76 2.83
CA PHE A 65 2.66 -12.41 4.14
C PHE A 65 2.28 -13.89 4.03
N ASP A 66 3.12 -14.75 4.62
CA ASP A 66 2.83 -16.18 4.75
C ASP A 66 1.87 -16.42 5.92
N LYS A 67 0.74 -17.09 5.65
CA LYS A 67 -0.26 -17.46 6.65
C LYS A 67 0.28 -18.45 7.70
N ALA A 68 1.35 -19.18 7.40
CA ALA A 68 1.99 -20.09 8.34
C ALA A 68 2.84 -19.35 9.39
N HIS A 69 3.31 -18.14 9.10
CA HIS A 69 4.13 -17.37 10.03
C HIS A 69 3.24 -16.56 11.00
N PRO A 70 3.35 -16.73 12.33
CA PRO A 70 2.41 -16.13 13.29
C PRO A 70 2.25 -14.62 13.16
N LYS A 71 3.35 -13.87 13.03
CA LYS A 71 3.29 -12.40 12.92
C LYS A 71 2.74 -11.92 11.57
N ALA A 72 3.00 -12.67 10.51
CA ALA A 72 2.48 -12.35 9.18
C ALA A 72 0.98 -12.63 9.11
N LEU A 73 0.53 -13.72 9.74
CA LEU A 73 -0.88 -14.03 9.93
C LEU A 73 -1.61 -12.98 10.78
N GLU A 74 -0.97 -12.45 11.83
CA GLU A 74 -1.53 -11.35 12.64
C GLU A 74 -1.80 -10.11 11.79
N HIS A 75 -0.85 -9.70 10.95
CA HIS A 75 -1.03 -8.57 10.02
C HIS A 75 -2.14 -8.85 9.00
N LEU A 76 -2.17 -10.05 8.42
CA LEU A 76 -3.23 -10.44 7.46
C LEU A 76 -4.62 -10.40 8.09
N LYS A 77 -4.78 -10.94 9.30
CA LYS A 77 -6.05 -10.91 10.03
C LYS A 77 -6.47 -9.48 10.36
N THR A 78 -5.53 -8.67 10.83
CA THR A 78 -5.79 -7.27 11.17
C THR A 78 -6.29 -6.48 9.95
N LEU A 79 -5.58 -6.57 8.83
CA LEU A 79 -6.00 -5.91 7.59
C LEU A 79 -7.34 -6.45 7.07
N HIS A 80 -7.58 -7.76 7.20
CA HIS A 80 -8.89 -8.33 6.86
C HIS A 80 -10.01 -7.77 7.74
N ASP A 81 -9.81 -7.68 9.06
CA ASP A 81 -10.82 -7.16 9.99
C ASP A 81 -11.12 -5.66 9.76
N MET A 82 -10.14 -4.91 9.23
CA MET A 82 -10.33 -3.50 8.84
C MET A 82 -11.20 -3.30 7.60
N SER A 83 -11.39 -4.34 6.76
CA SER A 83 -12.12 -4.21 5.49
C SER A 83 -13.53 -3.65 5.66
N LYS A 84 -14.24 -4.08 6.71
CA LYS A 84 -15.58 -3.60 7.04
C LYS A 84 -15.58 -2.13 7.43
N ASP A 85 -14.63 -1.72 8.27
CA ASP A 85 -14.52 -0.33 8.73
C ASP A 85 -14.12 0.62 7.58
N ILE A 86 -13.33 0.14 6.61
CA ILE A 86 -13.03 0.87 5.37
C ILE A 86 -14.29 1.04 4.53
N GLN A 87 -15.05 -0.03 4.32
CA GLN A 87 -16.29 0.01 3.54
C GLN A 87 -17.33 0.95 4.15
N GLU A 88 -17.43 0.97 5.47
CA GLU A 88 -18.32 1.86 6.23
C GLU A 88 -17.75 3.28 6.36
N LYS A 89 -16.65 3.59 5.65
CA LYS A 89 -15.96 4.88 5.62
C LYS A 89 -15.60 5.39 7.01
N LYS A 90 -15.23 4.51 7.94
CA LYS A 90 -14.94 4.84 9.35
C LYS A 90 -13.47 5.18 9.59
N ILE A 91 -12.56 4.62 8.81
CA ILE A 91 -11.11 4.78 9.01
C ILE A 91 -10.64 5.99 8.20
N LYS A 92 -10.07 7.00 8.87
CA LYS A 92 -9.47 8.17 8.22
C LYS A 92 -8.12 7.81 7.60
N GLN A 93 -7.32 7.04 8.33
CA GLN A 93 -6.02 6.56 7.87
C GLN A 93 -5.62 5.31 8.64
N PHE A 94 -4.75 4.50 8.06
CA PHE A 94 -3.98 3.51 8.81
C PHE A 94 -2.51 3.57 8.45
N CYS A 95 -1.65 3.07 9.33
CA CYS A 95 -0.21 3.02 9.13
C CYS A 95 0.32 1.63 9.44
N PHE A 96 1.19 1.10 8.58
CA PHE A 96 2.12 0.03 8.92
C PHE A 96 3.38 0.67 9.50
N ALA A 97 3.44 0.73 10.84
CA ALA A 97 4.45 1.46 11.59
C ALA A 97 5.59 0.53 12.02
N LEU A 98 6.82 0.97 11.81
CA LEU A 98 8.05 0.35 12.26
C LEU A 98 8.55 1.09 13.49
N CYS A 99 8.72 0.36 14.58
CA CYS A 99 8.93 0.95 15.90
C CYS A 99 10.14 0.34 16.60
N GLU A 100 10.90 1.19 17.29
CA GLU A 100 11.97 0.77 18.19
C GLU A 100 11.39 0.22 19.51
N HIS A 101 12.04 -0.79 20.08
CA HIS A 101 11.75 -1.32 21.42
C HIS A 101 10.32 -1.86 21.65
N GLY A 102 9.55 -2.14 20.59
CA GLY A 102 8.17 -2.59 20.74
C GLY A 102 7.19 -1.50 21.20
N ASP A 103 7.59 -0.22 21.15
CA ASP A 103 6.73 0.90 21.55
C ASP A 103 6.21 1.63 20.31
N ALA A 104 4.90 1.59 20.09
CA ALA A 104 4.24 2.32 19.00
C ALA A 104 4.46 3.84 19.07
N ASN A 105 4.79 4.42 20.23
CA ASN A 105 5.14 5.84 20.32
C ASN A 105 6.56 6.14 19.82
N ASN A 106 7.39 5.12 19.67
CA ASN A 106 8.75 5.23 19.14
C ASN A 106 8.84 4.74 17.69
N THR A 107 7.87 5.14 16.86
CA THR A 107 7.88 4.86 15.41
C THR A 107 9.04 5.58 14.74
N VAL A 108 9.81 4.84 13.95
CA VAL A 108 10.94 5.34 13.16
C VAL A 108 10.56 5.54 11.70
N GLU A 109 9.68 4.69 11.19
CA GLU A 109 9.16 4.72 9.82
C GLU A 109 7.71 4.26 9.81
N ALA A 110 6.89 4.80 8.92
CA ALA A 110 5.52 4.36 8.73
C ALA A 110 5.13 4.40 7.25
N LEU A 111 4.60 3.30 6.74
CA LEU A 111 3.85 3.31 5.49
C LEU A 111 2.39 3.67 5.81
N ARG A 112 1.99 4.89 5.46
CA ARG A 112 0.67 5.47 5.75
C ARG A 112 -0.25 5.38 4.54
N PHE A 113 -1.51 5.05 4.81
CA PHE A 113 -2.62 5.04 3.87
C PHE A 113 -3.67 6.03 4.39
N ASN A 114 -3.88 7.13 3.68
CA ASN A 114 -4.89 8.15 3.98
C ASN A 114 -6.11 7.94 3.09
N PHE A 115 -7.30 7.88 3.68
CA PHE A 115 -8.56 7.76 2.96
C PHE A 115 -9.26 9.11 2.91
N ASP A 116 -9.38 9.63 1.70
CA ASP A 116 -10.14 10.84 1.40
C ASP A 116 -11.48 10.43 0.79
N TYR A 117 -12.51 10.39 1.64
CA TYR A 117 -13.85 10.02 1.22
C TYR A 117 -14.52 11.23 0.59
N ASP A 118 -15.03 11.06 -0.63
CA ASP A 118 -15.93 12.02 -1.25
C ASP A 118 -17.26 12.04 -0.47
N ASP A 119 -17.29 12.78 0.64
CA ASP A 119 -18.51 13.03 1.42
C ASP A 119 -19.52 13.92 0.65
N ALA A 120 -19.14 14.39 -0.55
CA ALA A 120 -19.81 15.45 -1.30
C ALA A 120 -20.61 15.01 -2.52
N ALA A 121 -20.80 13.70 -2.77
CA ALA A 121 -21.77 13.26 -3.77
C ALA A 121 -23.21 13.47 -3.24
N MET A 122 -23.71 14.71 -3.30
CA MET A 122 -25.14 14.96 -3.23
C MET A 122 -25.76 14.59 -4.58
N ASP A 123 -26.66 13.61 -4.59
CA ASP A 123 -27.50 13.33 -5.76
C ASP A 123 -28.45 14.51 -5.99
N ILE A 124 -28.06 15.44 -6.86
CA ILE A 124 -28.99 16.43 -7.41
C ILE A 124 -29.70 15.75 -8.58
N LEU A 125 -30.95 15.37 -8.36
CA LEU A 125 -31.80 14.78 -9.40
C LEU A 125 -32.20 15.89 -10.39
N LEU A 126 -31.44 16.04 -11.48
CA LEU A 126 -31.89 16.84 -12.62
C LEU A 126 -33.02 16.06 -13.33
N PRO A 127 -34.21 16.65 -13.57
CA PRO A 127 -35.38 15.92 -14.06
C PRO A 127 -35.22 15.24 -15.44
N ASN A 128 -34.07 15.33 -16.11
CA ASN A 128 -33.79 14.68 -17.40
C ASN A 128 -32.33 14.19 -17.56
N ALA A 129 -31.53 14.09 -16.50
CA ALA A 129 -30.14 13.63 -16.64
C ALA A 129 -30.06 12.10 -16.73
N THR A 130 -29.61 11.58 -17.87
CA THR A 130 -29.17 10.20 -18.00
C THR A 130 -27.96 10.00 -17.09
N ASN A 131 -28.06 9.11 -16.11
CA ASN A 131 -26.96 8.79 -15.20
C ASN A 131 -25.76 8.26 -15.99
N VAL A 132 -24.80 9.14 -16.33
CA VAL A 132 -23.48 8.71 -16.81
C VAL A 132 -22.65 8.41 -15.57
N ARG A 133 -22.78 7.18 -15.05
CA ARG A 133 -21.74 6.62 -14.18
C ARG A 133 -20.53 6.36 -15.06
N ILE A 134 -19.51 7.19 -14.93
CA ILE A 134 -18.18 6.88 -15.47
C ILE A 134 -17.65 5.73 -14.61
N SER A 135 -17.95 4.50 -15.02
CA SER A 135 -17.24 3.32 -14.54
C SER A 135 -15.90 3.31 -15.27
N THR A 136 -14.90 4.01 -14.73
CA THR A 136 -13.51 3.66 -15.05
C THR A 136 -13.30 2.28 -14.44
N LYS A 137 -13.33 1.25 -15.28
CA LYS A 137 -12.72 -0.03 -14.90
C LYS A 137 -11.30 0.28 -14.50
N TRP A 138 -11.06 0.17 -13.21
CA TRP A 138 -9.78 0.37 -12.58
C TRP A 138 -8.86 -0.76 -13.05
N ASP A 139 -7.77 -0.47 -13.78
CA ASP A 139 -6.68 -1.45 -14.01
C ASP A 139 -5.80 -1.52 -12.76
N PHE A 140 -6.45 -1.83 -11.65
CA PHE A 140 -5.90 -1.76 -10.30
C PHE A 140 -4.61 -2.55 -10.13
N ALA A 141 -4.45 -3.62 -10.89
CA ALA A 141 -3.27 -4.44 -10.78
C ALA A 141 -2.04 -3.78 -11.46
N GLU A 142 -2.24 -2.94 -12.47
CA GLU A 142 -1.18 -2.08 -13.01
C GLU A 142 -0.78 -1.02 -11.98
N ASP A 143 -1.78 -0.36 -11.38
CA ASP A 143 -1.58 0.60 -10.29
C ASP A 143 -0.84 -0.04 -9.10
N LEU A 144 -1.23 -1.25 -8.69
CA LEU A 144 -0.58 -1.99 -7.62
C LEU A 144 0.87 -2.36 -7.99
N CYS A 145 1.11 -2.80 -9.22
CA CYS A 145 2.45 -3.07 -9.72
C CYS A 145 3.34 -1.82 -9.65
N GLU A 146 2.81 -0.66 -10.02
CA GLU A 146 3.53 0.60 -9.96
C GLU A 146 3.83 1.02 -8.52
N VAL A 147 2.85 0.88 -7.61
CA VAL A 147 3.05 1.08 -6.18
C VAL A 147 4.18 0.18 -5.64
N LEU A 148 4.21 -1.09 -6.02
CA LEU A 148 5.22 -2.05 -5.55
C LEU A 148 6.63 -1.70 -6.06
N LYS A 149 6.77 -1.23 -7.30
CA LYS A 149 8.05 -0.71 -7.83
C LYS A 149 8.52 0.47 -6.99
N ARG A 150 7.63 1.42 -6.68
CA ARG A 150 7.98 2.59 -5.86
C ARG A 150 8.33 2.23 -4.42
N VAL A 151 7.63 1.25 -3.83
CA VAL A 151 7.99 0.72 -2.50
C VAL A 151 9.43 0.22 -2.51
N ARG A 152 9.78 -0.58 -3.52
CA ARG A 152 11.15 -1.11 -3.68
C ARG A 152 12.18 0.01 -3.85
N LEU A 153 11.86 1.00 -4.70
CA LEU A 153 12.73 2.15 -4.95
C LEU A 153 12.95 2.97 -3.67
N ILE A 154 11.89 3.39 -2.98
CA ILE A 154 12.01 4.14 -1.72
C ILE A 154 12.87 3.36 -0.72
N CYS A 155 12.57 2.09 -0.50
CA CYS A 155 13.30 1.27 0.47
C CYS A 155 14.80 1.17 0.16
N SER A 156 15.23 1.31 -1.10
CA SER A 156 16.64 1.31 -1.51
C SER A 156 17.39 2.59 -1.14
N TYR A 157 16.68 3.70 -0.91
CA TYR A 157 17.24 4.99 -0.50
C TYR A 157 17.28 5.20 1.03
N LEU A 158 16.63 4.32 1.80
CA LEU A 158 16.50 4.48 3.24
C LEU A 158 17.65 3.81 3.99
N ALA A 159 18.10 4.45 5.06
CA ALA A 159 19.12 3.93 5.95
C ALA A 159 18.78 2.54 6.48
N ALA A 160 19.79 1.76 6.85
CA ALA A 160 19.54 0.49 7.52
C ALA A 160 18.77 0.70 8.84
N LEU A 161 17.75 -0.13 9.08
CA LEU A 161 16.99 -0.06 10.32
C LEU A 161 17.87 -0.45 11.54
N PRO A 162 17.62 0.16 12.71
CA PRO A 162 18.18 -0.30 13.97
C PRO A 162 17.86 -1.77 14.26
N ARG A 163 18.63 -2.41 15.14
CA ARG A 163 18.28 -3.75 15.64
C ARG A 163 17.05 -3.67 16.54
N GLY A 164 16.21 -4.70 16.48
CA GLY A 164 15.04 -4.83 17.36
C GLY A 164 13.84 -3.98 16.95
N ILE A 165 13.74 -3.60 15.67
CA ILE A 165 12.52 -2.98 15.13
C ILE A 165 11.39 -4.00 15.11
N THR A 166 10.20 -3.52 15.49
CA THR A 166 8.94 -4.27 15.47
C THR A 166 7.92 -3.55 14.60
N SER A 167 7.06 -4.29 13.91
CA SER A 167 5.98 -3.72 13.09
C SER A 167 4.62 -3.73 13.82
N PHE A 168 3.85 -2.65 13.69
CA PHE A 168 2.48 -2.48 14.18
C PHE A 168 1.55 -1.97 13.08
N ILE A 169 0.25 -2.23 13.21
CA ILE A 169 -0.79 -1.55 12.45
C ILE A 169 -1.46 -0.54 13.37
N LEU A 170 -1.44 0.73 12.97
CA LEU A 170 -2.08 1.83 13.69
C LEU A 170 -3.25 2.34 12.86
N ILE A 171 -4.38 2.62 13.50
CA ILE A 171 -5.60 3.05 12.84
C ILE A 171 -6.05 4.37 13.46
N GLN A 172 -6.36 5.35 12.61
CA GLN A 172 -7.07 6.55 13.00
C GLN A 172 -8.48 6.51 12.42
N TYR A 173 -9.48 6.52 13.29
CA TYR A 173 -10.88 6.60 12.88
C TYR A 173 -11.32 8.06 12.67
N ARG A 174 -12.27 8.29 11.76
CA ARG A 174 -12.90 9.61 11.52
C ARG A 174 -13.70 10.09 12.73
N LYS A 175 -14.32 9.16 13.46
CA LYS A 175 -15.06 9.38 14.71
C LYS A 175 -14.63 8.33 15.71
N LYS A 176 -14.73 8.62 17.01
CA LYS A 176 -14.42 7.65 18.06
C LYS A 176 -15.30 6.40 17.88
N PRO A 177 -14.71 5.21 17.68
CA PRO A 177 -15.51 3.99 17.48
C PRO A 177 -16.19 3.56 18.79
N GLU A 178 -17.41 3.02 18.68
CA GLU A 178 -18.14 2.46 19.82
C GLU A 178 -17.46 1.19 20.35
N GLN A 179 -16.92 0.39 19.44
CA GLN A 179 -16.17 -0.82 19.73
C GLN A 179 -14.88 -0.83 18.90
N LEU A 180 -13.75 -1.11 19.54
CA LEU A 180 -12.48 -1.32 18.86
C LEU A 180 -12.46 -2.69 18.17
N LEU A 181 -11.68 -2.79 17.09
CA LEU A 181 -11.30 -4.09 16.54
C LEU A 181 -10.66 -4.97 17.62
N LYS A 182 -10.82 -6.28 17.48
CA LYS A 182 -10.31 -7.23 18.47
C LYS A 182 -8.81 -7.03 18.67
N ASP A 183 -8.36 -7.05 19.92
CA ASP A 183 -6.96 -6.88 20.34
C ASP A 183 -6.36 -5.46 20.12
N PHE A 184 -7.13 -4.50 19.61
CA PHE A 184 -6.72 -3.11 19.52
C PHE A 184 -6.85 -2.38 20.87
N LYS A 185 -5.95 -1.41 21.08
CA LYS A 185 -5.93 -0.54 22.25
C LYS A 185 -5.79 0.91 21.80
N TYR A 186 -6.32 1.83 22.59
CA TYR A 186 -6.10 3.25 22.37
C TYR A 186 -4.63 3.60 22.60
N LEU A 187 -4.05 4.33 21.66
CA LEU A 187 -2.72 4.93 21.80
C LEU A 187 -2.90 6.41 22.15
N ASN A 188 -2.35 6.84 23.28
CA ASN A 188 -2.35 8.24 23.69
C ASN A 188 -1.08 8.92 23.18
N ASN A 189 -1.19 10.09 22.55
CA ASN A 189 -0.07 10.93 22.10
C ASN A 189 0.84 10.30 21.04
N TYR A 190 0.25 9.73 19.99
CA TYR A 190 0.99 9.36 18.79
C TYR A 190 1.32 10.61 17.97
N ASP A 191 2.57 11.07 18.06
CA ASP A 191 3.07 12.27 17.39
C ASP A 191 3.97 11.89 16.21
N LEU A 192 3.54 12.28 15.01
CA LEU A 192 4.27 12.10 13.76
C LEU A 192 4.84 13.42 13.22
N ASP A 193 4.75 14.53 13.95
CA ASP A 193 5.20 15.85 13.53
C ASP A 193 6.73 15.92 13.28
N LYS A 194 7.47 14.91 13.74
CA LYS A 194 8.91 14.76 13.53
C LYS A 194 9.27 13.88 12.33
N MET A 195 8.29 13.42 11.57
CA MET A 195 8.50 12.59 10.38
C MET A 195 8.41 13.42 9.10
N GLN A 196 9.28 13.11 8.16
CA GLN A 196 9.19 13.63 6.81
C GLN A 196 8.41 12.65 5.95
N ALA A 197 7.39 13.16 5.27
CA ALA A 197 6.56 12.36 4.36
C ALA A 197 7.15 12.38 2.94
N LEU A 198 7.25 11.18 2.35
CA LEU A 198 7.53 10.95 0.94
C LEU A 198 6.25 10.41 0.27
N PRO A 199 5.72 11.07 -0.77
CA PRO A 199 4.56 10.55 -1.50
C PRO A 199 4.94 9.26 -2.23
N LEU A 200 4.12 8.22 -2.09
CA LEU A 200 4.33 6.94 -2.76
C LEU A 200 3.40 6.82 -3.98
N ALA A 201 2.10 6.97 -3.76
CA ALA A 201 1.10 6.85 -4.80
C ALA A 201 -0.23 7.47 -4.36
N ARG A 202 -1.08 7.77 -5.34
CA ARG A 202 -2.48 8.12 -5.13
C ARG A 202 -3.31 7.17 -5.97
N LEU A 203 -4.20 6.43 -5.31
CA LEU A 203 -5.08 5.46 -5.93
C LEU A 203 -6.52 5.99 -5.88
N PRO A 204 -7.13 6.31 -7.03
CA PRO A 204 -8.54 6.67 -7.08
C PRO A 204 -9.40 5.40 -6.95
N CYS A 205 -10.19 5.27 -5.88
CA CYS A 205 -11.19 4.22 -5.76
C CYS A 205 -12.59 4.77 -6.12
N GLU A 206 -13.57 3.89 -6.33
CA GLU A 206 -14.93 4.29 -6.70
C GLU A 206 -15.60 5.22 -5.67
N SER A 207 -15.32 5.04 -4.37
CA SER A 207 -16.00 5.80 -3.31
C SER A 207 -15.09 6.73 -2.49
N HIS A 208 -13.79 6.72 -2.77
CA HIS A 208 -12.76 7.51 -2.07
C HIS A 208 -11.41 7.49 -2.79
N ASN A 209 -10.56 8.46 -2.49
CA ASN A 209 -9.16 8.43 -2.89
C ASN A 209 -8.28 7.88 -1.77
N VAL A 210 -7.27 7.09 -2.12
CA VAL A 210 -6.26 6.60 -1.18
C VAL A 210 -4.93 7.25 -1.50
N GLN A 211 -4.42 8.07 -0.58
CA GLN A 211 -3.08 8.64 -0.68
C GLN A 211 -2.12 7.82 0.19
N MET A 212 -1.08 7.27 -0.42
CA MET A 212 -0.03 6.54 0.26
C MET A 212 1.22 7.41 0.42
N THR A 213 1.78 7.40 1.63
CA THR A 213 3.02 8.11 1.96
C THR A 213 3.92 7.24 2.82
N VAL A 214 5.23 7.31 2.60
CA VAL A 214 6.22 6.76 3.52
C VAL A 214 6.71 7.89 4.42
N GLU A 215 6.51 7.76 5.72
CA GLU A 215 6.89 8.75 6.71
C GLU A 215 8.09 8.26 7.50
N ILE A 216 9.12 9.09 7.61
CA ILE A 216 10.42 8.67 8.10
C ILE A 216 10.93 9.70 9.08
N ARG A 217 11.37 9.24 10.25
CA ARG A 217 12.04 10.12 11.21
C ARG A 217 13.38 10.57 10.62
N SER A 218 13.60 11.88 10.57
CA SER A 218 14.68 12.54 9.80
C SER A 218 16.10 11.93 9.91
N LYS A 219 16.43 11.28 11.03
CA LYS A 219 17.72 10.61 11.24
C LYS A 219 17.94 9.33 10.40
N PHE A 220 16.95 8.87 9.64
CA PHE A 220 17.00 7.60 8.88
C PHE A 220 17.04 7.78 7.35
N PHE A 221 17.38 8.98 6.89
CA PHE A 221 17.65 9.25 5.48
C PHE A 221 19.15 9.07 5.18
N ASP A 222 19.49 8.15 4.28
CA ASP A 222 20.85 8.03 3.71
C ASP A 222 21.04 9.02 2.55
N VAL A 223 19.94 9.39 1.89
CA VAL A 223 19.89 10.34 0.77
C VAL A 223 18.98 11.50 1.14
N ALA A 224 19.30 12.71 0.68
CA ALA A 224 18.47 13.88 0.93
C ALA A 224 17.02 13.61 0.46
N PRO A 225 16.00 13.84 1.29
CA PRO A 225 14.60 13.56 0.96
C PRO A 225 14.13 14.19 -0.36
N ASP A 226 14.67 15.37 -0.71
CA ASP A 226 14.33 16.07 -1.94
C ASP A 226 14.86 15.37 -3.20
N ASP A 227 16.00 14.68 -3.11
CA ASP A 227 16.54 13.90 -4.24
C ASP A 227 15.68 12.64 -4.46
N ILE A 228 15.24 12.00 -3.36
CA ILE A 228 14.29 10.88 -3.43
C ILE A 228 12.97 11.34 -4.05
N ARG A 229 12.44 12.52 -3.67
CA ARG A 229 11.21 13.07 -4.25
C ARG A 229 11.34 13.29 -5.75
N LYS A 230 12.45 13.89 -6.23
CA LYS A 230 12.67 14.10 -7.67
C LYS A 230 12.70 12.79 -8.45
N ASP A 231 13.33 11.75 -7.90
CA ASP A 231 13.38 10.44 -8.56
C ASP A 231 12.01 9.75 -8.58
N LEU A 232 11.23 9.87 -7.49
CA LEU A 232 9.85 9.40 -7.45
C LEU A 232 8.94 10.18 -8.42
N GLU A 233 9.13 11.48 -8.54
CA GLU A 233 8.41 12.37 -9.47
C GLU A 233 8.81 12.11 -10.93
N ARG A 234 10.09 11.77 -11.20
CA ARG A 234 10.53 11.33 -12.55
C ARG A 234 9.90 9.99 -12.93
N GLY A 235 9.89 9.02 -12.02
CA GLY A 235 9.16 7.76 -12.23
C GLY A 235 7.64 7.93 -12.35
N LEU A 236 7.09 9.07 -11.93
CA LEU A 236 5.68 9.48 -12.14
C LEU A 236 5.43 10.13 -13.51
N ASN A 237 6.45 10.72 -14.13
CA ASN A 237 6.31 11.55 -15.33
C ASN A 237 6.90 10.91 -16.61
N GLU A 238 7.64 9.79 -16.50
CA GLU A 238 8.11 9.01 -17.65
C GLU A 238 6.98 8.34 -18.46
N THR A 239 5.71 8.51 -18.06
CA THR A 239 4.53 8.04 -18.81
C THR A 239 3.87 9.11 -19.70
N GLU A 240 4.34 10.37 -19.71
CA GLU A 240 3.72 11.46 -20.50
C GLU A 240 4.62 12.11 -21.57
N GLU A 241 5.79 11.54 -21.91
CA GLU A 241 6.68 12.08 -22.96
C GLU A 241 7.01 11.14 -24.14
N ASP A 242 6.31 10.01 -24.32
CA ASP A 242 6.48 9.16 -25.51
C ASP A 242 5.19 9.07 -26.34
N GLY A 243 4.84 10.19 -26.97
CA GLY A 243 3.79 10.28 -27.98
C GLY A 243 4.09 11.38 -28.99
N ASP A 244 4.68 10.98 -30.12
CA ASP A 244 5.22 11.78 -31.24
C ASP A 244 6.53 12.52 -30.91
N ASP A 245 7.70 12.16 -31.48
CA ASP A 245 7.91 12.24 -32.92
C ASP A 245 9.21 11.53 -33.36
N SER A 246 9.15 10.95 -34.56
CA SER A 246 10.26 10.67 -35.49
C SER A 246 11.22 9.48 -35.24
N ASN A 247 10.98 8.44 -36.05
CA ASN A 247 11.99 7.65 -36.74
C ASN A 247 13.32 8.41 -36.95
N ASP A 248 14.43 7.94 -36.39
CA ASP A 248 15.56 7.62 -37.25
C ASP A 248 16.45 6.52 -36.66
N SER A 249 16.77 5.59 -37.54
CA SER A 249 17.58 4.40 -37.30
C SER A 249 19.05 4.74 -37.02
N THR A 250 19.60 4.27 -35.89
CA THR A 250 20.99 3.78 -35.83
C THR A 250 21.24 2.93 -34.58
N PRO A 251 21.87 1.75 -34.69
CA PRO A 251 22.35 1.00 -33.55
C PRO A 251 23.80 1.41 -33.22
N LEU A 252 24.10 1.69 -31.95
CA LEU A 252 25.47 1.84 -31.45
C LEU A 252 25.59 0.95 -30.19
N SER A 253 26.26 -0.20 -30.30
CA SER A 253 27.70 -0.42 -30.04
C SER A 253 28.04 -0.47 -28.57
#